data_AF-A0A2R7Y5Y3-F1
#
_entry.id   AF-A0A2R7Y5Y3-F1
#
_cell.length_a   1.000
_cell.length_b   1.000
_cell.length_c   1.000
_cell.angle_alpha   90.00
_cell.angle_beta   90.00
_cell.angle_gamma   90.00
#
_symmetry.space_group_name_H-M   'P 1'
#
loop_
_entity.id
_entity.type
_entity.pdbx_description
1 polymer ?
#
loop_
_entity_poly.entity_id
_entity_poly.type
_entity_poly.pdbx_seq_one_letter_code
_entity_poly.pdbx_strand_id
1 'polypeptide(L)' 'MELVGVYRVLPKLRMTIPREVAERMGLKEGDKLIVYYDEENDRMVVEKWRKK' A
#
# COMPACT_ATOMS: atom_id res chain seq x y z
N MET A 1 -2.98 13.87 2.15
CA MET A 1 -3.44 12.46 2.17
C MET A 1 -4.93 12.44 2.45
N GLU A 2 -5.62 11.45 1.92
CA GLU A 2 -7.04 11.21 2.18
C GLU A 2 -7.16 9.94 3.05
N LEU A 3 -7.97 9.97 4.11
CA LEU A 3 -8.26 8.77 4.90
C LEU A 3 -9.25 7.90 4.13
N VAL A 4 -8.78 6.78 3.59
CA VAL A 4 -9.58 5.80 2.86
C VAL A 4 -10.36 4.89 3.81
N GLY A 5 -9.77 4.54 4.96
CA GLY A 5 -10.40 3.71 5.97
C GLY A 5 -9.43 3.20 7.01
N VAL A 6 -9.94 2.53 8.04
CA VAL A 6 -9.14 1.91 9.11
C VAL A 6 -9.26 0.40 8.99
N TYR A 7 -8.12 -0.28 8.87
CA TYR A 7 -8.04 -1.72 8.67
C TYR A 7 -7.14 -2.35 9.73
N ARG A 8 -7.38 -3.63 10.01
CA ARG A 8 -6.54 -4.41 10.92
C ARG A 8 -5.38 -5.05 10.17
N VAL A 9 -4.23 -5.13 10.85
CA VAL A 9 -3.13 -5.99 10.41
C VAL A 9 -3.55 -7.45 10.56
N LEU A 10 -3.43 -8.20 9.49
CA LEU A 10 -3.72 -9.63 9.41
C LEU A 10 -2.51 -10.46 9.89
N PRO A 11 -2.69 -11.76 10.20
CA PRO A 11 -1.58 -12.62 10.60
C PRO A 11 -0.40 -12.56 9.63
N LYS A 12 0.82 -12.71 10.18
CA LYS A 12 2.09 -12.56 9.43
C LYS A 12 2.30 -11.14 8.88
N LEU A 13 1.80 -10.13 9.58
CA LEU A 13 1.96 -8.70 9.24
C LEU A 13 1.47 -8.35 7.83
N ARG A 14 0.38 -9.00 7.39
CA ARG A 14 -0.25 -8.69 6.10
C ARG A 14 -1.28 -7.58 6.26
N MET A 15 -1.54 -6.85 5.19
CA MET A 15 -2.66 -5.91 5.14
C MET A 15 -3.41 -6.03 3.82
N THR A 16 -4.70 -5.72 3.88
CA THR A 16 -5.55 -5.62 2.70
C THR A 16 -5.39 -4.22 2.11
N ILE A 17 -5.05 -4.15 0.81
CA ILE A 17 -5.13 -2.90 0.06
C ILE A 17 -6.62 -2.69 -0.29
N PRO A 18 -7.24 -1.57 0.14
CA PRO A 18 -8.65 -1.30 -0.16
C PRO A 18 -8.88 -1.25 -1.67
N ARG A 19 -10.05 -1.72 -2.11
CA ARG A 19 -10.38 -1.85 -3.54
C ARG A 19 -10.22 -0.54 -4.30
N GLU A 20 -10.72 0.56 -3.76
CA GLU A 20 -10.62 1.90 -4.37
C GLU A 20 -9.17 2.38 -4.52
N VAL A 21 -8.30 2.03 -3.57
CA VAL A 21 -6.86 2.35 -3.65
C VAL A 21 -6.20 1.51 -4.73
N ALA A 22 -6.50 0.20 -4.76
CA ALA A 22 -5.98 -0.70 -5.77
C ALA A 22 -6.41 -0.28 -7.19
N GLU A 23 -7.65 0.14 -7.37
CA GLU A 23 -8.18 0.66 -8.65
C GLU A 23 -7.49 1.98 -9.05
N ARG A 24 -7.39 2.96 -8.14
CA ARG A 24 -6.68 4.23 -8.39
C ARG A 24 -5.20 4.02 -8.74
N MET A 25 -4.55 3.04 -8.12
CA MET A 25 -3.15 2.67 -8.38
C MET A 25 -2.99 1.70 -9.58
N GLY A 26 -4.09 1.20 -10.14
CA GLY A 26 -4.10 0.20 -11.21
C GLY A 26 -3.38 -1.09 -10.84
N LEU A 27 -3.47 -1.54 -9.58
CA LEU A 27 -2.81 -2.76 -9.08
C LEU A 27 -3.54 -4.02 -9.55
N LYS A 28 -2.76 -5.06 -9.84
CA LYS A 28 -3.25 -6.40 -10.16
C LYS A 28 -2.52 -7.44 -9.31
N GLU A 29 -3.11 -8.61 -9.16
CA GLU A 29 -2.44 -9.74 -8.51
C GLU A 29 -1.09 -10.02 -9.16
N GLY A 30 -0.06 -10.21 -8.33
CA GLY A 30 1.32 -10.43 -8.78
C GLY A 30 2.12 -9.16 -9.07
N ASP A 31 1.50 -7.96 -9.09
CA ASP A 31 2.25 -6.70 -9.17
C ASP A 31 3.21 -6.58 -7.97
N LYS A 32 4.43 -6.12 -8.26
CA LYS A 32 5.42 -5.82 -7.22
C LYS A 32 5.14 -4.45 -6.63
N LEU A 33 5.30 -4.34 -5.32
CA LEU A 33 5.19 -3.09 -4.56
C LEU A 33 6.53 -2.79 -3.88
N ILE A 34 6.84 -1.52 -3.74
CA ILE A 34 7.94 -1.03 -2.89
C ILE A 34 7.32 -0.53 -1.60
N VAL A 35 7.95 -0.87 -0.47
CA VAL A 35 7.55 -0.38 0.85
C VAL A 35 8.68 0.48 1.39
N TYR A 36 8.37 1.72 1.71
CA TYR A 36 9.27 2.69 2.34
C TYR A 36 8.77 3.00 3.75
N TYR A 37 9.71 3.27 4.64
CA TYR A 37 9.43 3.91 5.92
C TYR A 37 9.91 5.37 5.82
N ASP A 38 8.98 6.29 5.97
CA ASP A 38 9.21 7.74 5.93
C ASP A 38 9.43 8.20 7.38
N GLU A 39 10.70 8.32 7.78
CA GLU A 39 11.10 8.66 9.15
C GLU A 39 10.62 10.06 9.57
N GLU A 40 10.50 11.00 8.63
CA GLU A 40 10.09 12.38 8.92
C GLU A 40 8.63 12.46 9.35
N ASN A 41 7.79 11.58 8.80
CA ASN A 41 6.34 11.58 8.99
C ASN A 41 5.83 10.36 9.77
N ASP A 42 6.73 9.50 10.27
CA ASP A 42 6.43 8.25 11.00
C ASP A 42 5.34 7.41 10.31
N ARG A 43 5.56 7.10 9.03
CA ARG A 43 4.57 6.37 8.22
C ARG A 43 5.19 5.40 7.24
N MET A 44 4.42 4.37 6.89
CA MET A 44 4.75 3.46 5.80
C MET A 44 4.16 3.97 4.49
N VAL A 45 4.97 4.09 3.45
CA VAL A 45 4.55 4.47 2.09
C VAL A 45 4.70 3.26 1.18
N VAL A 46 3.66 2.99 0.38
CA VAL A 46 3.66 1.87 -0.57
C VAL A 46 3.49 2.39 -1.98
N GLU A 47 4.41 2.03 -2.87
CA GLU A 47 4.39 2.45 -4.27
C GLU A 47 4.33 1.26 -5.22
N LYS A 48 3.70 1.45 -6.38
CA LYS A 48 3.70 0.45 -7.45
C LYS A 48 5.07 0.41 -8.10
N TRP A 49 5.70 -0.77 -8.13
CA TRP A 49 6.95 -0.94 -8.88
C TRP A 49 6.69 -0.79 -10.38
N ARG A 50 7.39 0.14 -11.02
CA ARG A 50 7.38 0.30 -12.48
C ARG A 50 8.72 -0.19 -13.01
N LYS A 51 8.70 -1.17 -13.90
CA LYS A 51 9.90 -1.58 -14.63
C LYS A 51 10.30 -0.41 -15.53
N LYS A 52 11.53 0.11 -15.36
CA LYS A 52 12.14 1.05 -16.31
C LYS A 52 12.35 0.39 -17.66
#